data_AF-A0A6P3YC88-F1
#
_entry.id   AF-A0A6P3YC88-F1
#
_cell.length_a   1.000
_cell.length_b   1.000
_cell.length_c   1.000
_cell.angle_alpha   90.00
_cell.angle_beta   90.00
_cell.angle_gamma   90.00
#
_symmetry.space_group_name_H-M   'P 1'
#
loop_
_entity.id
_entity.type
_entity.pdbx_description
1 polymer ?
#
loop_
_entity_poly.entity_id
_entity_poly.type
_entity_poly.pdbx_seq_one_letter_code
_entity_poly.pdbx_strand_id
1 'polypeptide(L)'
;YKTITPIYEKLTSDHLLTRCIGGLTQNSNESFNATVWSMAPKVTSGGKNVLDTSVYIAAGTYNDGLTSAMRVMQNIGIKIRPNCYNYCQETDQNRIKLSDRSLSDAARRSRIEQKASRKEEDELHVSMESEMYGAGIAD
;
A
#
# COMPACT_ATOMS: atom_id res chain seq x y z
N TYR A 1 21.49 20.34 12.62
CA TYR A 1 21.78 20.36 11.18
C TYR A 1 22.69 19.23 10.72
N LYS A 2 23.94 19.09 11.24
CA LYS A 2 24.89 18.03 10.80
C LYS A 2 24.34 16.58 10.80
N THR A 3 23.42 16.25 11.71
CA THR A 3 22.82 14.89 11.78
C THR A 3 21.72 14.64 10.73
N ILE A 4 21.07 15.71 10.25
CA ILE A 4 19.97 15.62 9.27
C ILE A 4 20.50 15.70 7.83
N THR A 5 21.56 16.46 7.58
CA THR A 5 22.20 16.59 6.27
C THR A 5 22.42 15.26 5.54
N PRO A 6 23.05 14.23 6.15
CA PRO A 6 23.26 12.95 5.45
C PRO A 6 21.97 12.19 5.14
N ILE A 7 20.91 12.40 5.94
CA ILE A 7 19.59 11.81 5.68
C ILE A 7 18.95 12.51 4.48
N TYR A 8 19.00 13.84 4.44
CA TYR A 8 18.45 14.64 3.35
C TYR A 8 19.13 14.30 2.03
N GLU A 9 20.47 14.31 1.98
CA GLU A 9 21.25 13.96 0.77
C GLU A 9 20.93 12.56 0.26
N LYS A 10 20.74 11.60 1.17
CA LYS A 10 20.35 10.23 0.80
C LYS A 10 18.94 10.18 0.21
N LEU A 11 17.98 10.91 0.80
CA LEU A 11 16.59 10.99 0.35
C LEU A 11 16.43 11.79 -0.95
N THR A 12 17.35 12.71 -1.25
CA THR A 12 17.36 13.49 -2.50
C THR A 12 18.31 12.95 -3.56
N SER A 13 18.89 11.76 -3.36
CA SER A 13 19.77 11.16 -4.36
C SER A 13 18.98 10.82 -5.64
N ASP A 14 19.57 11.12 -6.80
CA ASP A 14 18.95 10.84 -8.11
C ASP A 14 18.53 9.37 -8.25
N HIS A 15 19.34 8.46 -7.72
CA HIS A 15 19.03 7.04 -7.70
C HIS A 15 17.73 6.72 -6.94
N LEU A 16 17.44 7.40 -5.81
CA LEU A 16 16.20 7.22 -5.08
C LEU A 16 15.03 7.90 -5.80
N LEU A 17 15.22 9.14 -6.25
CA LEU A 17 14.18 9.93 -6.91
C LEU A 17 13.75 9.30 -8.25
N THR A 18 14.67 8.72 -9.01
CA THR A 18 14.36 8.03 -10.27
C THR A 18 13.42 6.85 -10.06
N ARG A 19 13.48 6.17 -8.90
CA ARG A 19 12.52 5.10 -8.54
C ARG A 19 11.11 5.65 -8.29
N CYS A 20 10.98 6.92 -7.87
CA CYS A 20 9.71 7.59 -7.62
C CYS A 20 9.03 8.10 -8.91
N ILE A 21 9.79 8.33 -9.99
CA ILE A 21 9.28 8.84 -11.27
C ILE A 21 8.55 7.75 -12.09
N GLY A 22 8.71 6.48 -11.71
CA GLY A 22 8.29 5.34 -12.52
C GLY A 22 6.81 4.91 -12.44
N GLY A 23 5.96 5.50 -11.59
CA GLY A 23 4.57 5.03 -11.43
C GLY A 23 4.45 3.56 -11.01
N LEU A 24 5.47 3.04 -10.31
CA LEU A 24 5.49 1.70 -9.75
C LEU A 24 4.57 1.66 -8.53
N THR A 25 3.74 0.62 -8.43
CA THR A 25 2.54 0.63 -7.59
C THR A 25 2.64 0.02 -6.21
N GLN A 26 3.79 -0.49 -5.82
CA GLN A 26 3.85 -1.26 -4.60
C GLN A 26 4.99 -0.74 -3.74
N ASN A 27 4.66 0.24 -2.91
CA ASN A 27 5.33 0.30 -1.63
C ASN A 27 4.90 -0.96 -0.87
N SER A 28 5.72 -2.01 -0.90
CA SER A 28 5.46 -3.28 -0.22
C SER A 28 5.14 -3.07 1.26
N ASN A 29 5.72 -2.05 1.89
CA ASN A 29 5.44 -1.72 3.28
C ASN A 29 4.01 -1.16 3.46
N GLU A 30 3.52 -0.33 2.54
CA GLU A 30 2.13 0.14 2.58
C GLU A 30 1.16 -1.00 2.34
N SER A 31 1.43 -1.88 1.37
CA SER A 31 0.58 -3.04 1.08
C SER A 31 0.52 -4.02 2.26
N PHE A 32 1.66 -4.30 2.88
CA PHE A 32 1.72 -5.10 4.11
C PHE A 32 0.95 -4.42 5.25
N ASN A 33 1.22 -3.14 5.50
CA ASN A 33 0.54 -2.38 6.57
C ASN A 33 -0.98 -2.34 6.35
N ALA A 34 -1.45 -2.20 5.11
CA ALA A 34 -2.87 -2.27 4.79
C ALA A 34 -3.50 -3.62 5.20
N THR A 35 -2.75 -4.72 5.05
CA THR A 35 -3.17 -6.06 5.49
C THR A 35 -3.22 -6.17 7.01
N VAL A 36 -2.27 -5.56 7.72
CA VAL A 36 -2.31 -5.48 9.21
C VAL A 36 -3.53 -4.69 9.66
N TRP A 37 -3.76 -3.51 9.08
CA TRP A 37 -4.83 -2.60 9.50
C TRP A 37 -6.23 -3.06 9.08
N SER A 38 -6.36 -3.96 8.11
CA SER A 38 -7.65 -4.60 7.81
C SER A 38 -8.08 -5.58 8.91
N MET A 39 -7.12 -6.17 9.62
CA MET A 39 -7.36 -7.09 10.73
C MET A 39 -7.42 -6.38 12.09
N ALA A 40 -6.58 -5.36 12.29
CA ALA A 40 -6.53 -4.54 13.50
C ALA A 40 -6.66 -3.05 13.14
N PRO A 41 -7.89 -2.55 12.88
CA PRO A 41 -8.08 -1.17 12.46
C PRO A 41 -7.53 -0.16 13.47
N LYS A 42 -6.84 0.88 12.98
CA LYS A 42 -6.28 1.95 13.83
C LYS A 42 -7.33 2.72 14.63
N VAL A 43 -8.56 2.74 14.12
CA VAL A 43 -9.70 3.44 14.74
C VAL A 43 -10.26 2.69 15.95
N THR A 44 -9.88 1.42 16.12
CA THR A 44 -10.30 0.60 17.26
C THR A 44 -9.12 0.36 18.20
N SER A 45 -9.34 0.57 19.50
CA SER A 45 -8.33 0.21 20.49
C SER A 45 -8.28 -1.31 20.64
N GLY A 46 -7.15 -1.91 20.26
CA GLY A 46 -6.83 -3.33 20.49
C GLY A 46 -5.72 -3.48 21.53
N GLY A 47 -5.78 -4.56 22.32
CA GLY A 47 -4.65 -4.92 23.18
C GLY A 47 -3.43 -5.36 22.37
N LYS A 48 -2.22 -5.28 22.96
CA LYS A 48 -0.96 -5.68 22.31
C LYS A 48 -1.05 -7.07 21.65
N ASN A 49 -1.65 -8.04 22.35
CA ASN A 49 -1.78 -9.41 21.87
C ASN A 49 -2.61 -9.51 20.57
N VAL A 50 -3.63 -8.65 20.41
CA VAL A 50 -4.44 -8.60 19.19
C VAL A 50 -3.59 -8.08 18.05
N LEU A 51 -2.87 -6.98 18.26
CA LEU A 51 -1.99 -6.40 17.25
C LEU A 51 -0.88 -7.38 16.83
N ASP A 52 -0.20 -8.00 17.79
CA ASP A 52 0.84 -9.00 17.50
C ASP A 52 0.28 -10.16 16.65
N THR A 53 -0.89 -10.68 17.03
CA THR A 53 -1.57 -11.77 16.30
C THR A 53 -1.93 -11.34 14.89
N SER A 54 -2.49 -10.14 14.71
CA SER A 54 -2.80 -9.58 13.40
C SER A 54 -1.55 -9.41 12.54
N VAL A 55 -0.42 -8.99 13.11
CA VAL A 55 0.85 -8.88 12.40
C VAL A 55 1.34 -10.25 11.92
N TYR A 56 1.26 -11.30 12.75
CA TYR A 56 1.66 -12.66 12.35
C TYR A 56 0.77 -13.22 11.23
N ILE A 57 -0.55 -13.05 11.34
CA ILE A 57 -1.49 -13.50 10.29
C ILE A 57 -1.30 -12.69 9.01
N ALA A 58 -1.10 -11.37 9.11
CA ALA A 58 -0.81 -10.51 7.97
C ALA A 58 0.49 -10.91 7.27
N ALA A 59 1.55 -11.25 8.02
CA ALA A 59 2.80 -11.72 7.45
C ALA A 59 2.62 -13.03 6.68
N GLY A 60 1.85 -13.98 7.21
CA GLY A 60 1.51 -15.21 6.51
C GLY A 60 0.72 -14.92 5.23
N THR A 61 -0.36 -14.15 5.34
CA THR A 61 -1.27 -13.90 4.22
C THR A 61 -0.63 -13.06 3.10
N TYR A 62 0.26 -12.13 3.45
CA TYR A 62 0.98 -11.31 2.48
C TYR A 62 1.95 -12.16 1.62
N ASN A 63 2.72 -13.03 2.28
CA ASN A 63 3.75 -13.85 1.62
C ASN A 63 3.19 -15.11 0.97
N ASP A 64 2.40 -15.88 1.71
CA ASP A 64 1.94 -17.22 1.35
C ASP A 64 0.46 -17.26 0.92
N GLY A 65 -0.25 -16.12 0.94
CA GLY A 65 -1.68 -16.07 0.67
C GLY A 65 -2.53 -16.69 1.79
N LEU A 66 -3.82 -16.92 1.51
CA LEU A 66 -4.77 -17.52 2.43
C LEU A 66 -4.43 -18.98 2.81
N THR A 67 -3.55 -19.62 2.05
CA THR A 67 -2.98 -20.91 2.45
C THR A 67 -2.31 -20.87 3.83
N SER A 68 -1.66 -19.76 4.20
CA SER A 68 -1.13 -19.58 5.55
C SER A 68 -2.22 -19.55 6.63
N ALA A 69 -3.34 -18.87 6.36
CA ALA A 69 -4.48 -18.79 7.26
C ALA A 69 -5.11 -20.18 7.46
N MET A 70 -5.20 -21.00 6.41
CA MET A 70 -5.66 -22.38 6.53
C MET A 70 -4.75 -23.22 7.45
N ARG A 71 -3.43 -23.05 7.38
CA ARG A 71 -2.49 -23.74 8.29
C ARG A 71 -2.71 -23.31 9.74
N VAL A 72 -2.91 -22.01 9.98
CA VAL A 72 -3.24 -21.49 11.32
C VAL A 72 -4.53 -22.12 11.84
N MET A 73 -5.59 -22.14 11.02
CA MET A 73 -6.87 -22.77 11.35
C MET A 73 -6.71 -24.25 11.73
N GLN A 74 -5.95 -25.02 10.96
CA GLN A 74 -5.67 -26.42 11.28
C GLN A 74 -4.95 -26.58 12.62
N ASN A 75 -3.96 -25.73 12.90
CA ASN A 75 -3.18 -25.78 14.15
C ASN A 75 -4.03 -25.47 15.39
N ILE A 76 -5.09 -24.66 15.26
CA ILE A 76 -6.04 -24.37 16.35
C ILE A 76 -7.24 -25.34 16.38
N GLY A 77 -7.17 -26.44 15.62
CA GLY A 77 -8.19 -27.50 15.63
C GLY A 77 -9.40 -27.23 14.73
N ILE A 78 -9.37 -26.23 13.86
CA ILE A 78 -10.44 -25.99 12.89
C ILE A 78 -10.27 -26.94 11.70
N LYS A 79 -11.30 -27.76 11.47
CA LYS A 79 -11.35 -28.68 10.34
C LYS A 79 -11.62 -27.93 9.03
N ILE A 80 -10.64 -27.93 8.13
CA ILE A 80 -10.79 -27.38 6.78
C ILE A 80 -11.66 -28.32 5.94
N ARG A 81 -12.74 -27.79 5.39
CA ARG A 81 -13.62 -28.49 4.44
C ARG A 81 -13.27 -28.11 3.00
N PRO A 82 -13.66 -28.93 2.00
CA PRO A 82 -13.36 -28.67 0.59
C PRO A 82 -13.76 -27.27 0.11
N ASN A 83 -14.89 -26.73 0.56
CA ASN A 83 -15.33 -25.38 0.16
C ASN A 83 -14.37 -24.29 0.66
N CYS A 84 -13.88 -24.39 1.90
CA CYS A 84 -12.91 -23.46 2.45
C CYS A 84 -11.58 -23.57 1.71
N TYR A 85 -11.13 -24.79 1.45
CA TYR A 85 -9.92 -25.04 0.67
C TYR A 85 -10.01 -24.43 -0.73
N ASN A 86 -11.08 -24.72 -1.47
CA ASN A 86 -11.29 -24.21 -2.82
C ASN A 86 -11.38 -22.68 -2.84
N TYR A 87 -12.10 -22.10 -1.88
CA TYR A 87 -12.19 -20.64 -1.73
C TYR A 87 -10.81 -20.00 -1.52
N CYS A 88 -9.99 -20.54 -0.63
CA CYS A 88 -8.65 -20.02 -0.38
C CYS A 88 -7.76 -20.12 -1.63
N GLN A 89 -7.81 -21.26 -2.33
CA GLN A 89 -7.05 -21.46 -3.57
C GLN A 89 -7.47 -20.49 -4.68
N GLU A 90 -8.78 -20.34 -4.92
CA GLU A 90 -9.30 -19.44 -5.94
C GLU A 90 -8.98 -17.98 -5.63
N THR A 91 -9.12 -17.58 -4.36
CA THR A 91 -8.80 -16.22 -3.92
C THR A 91 -7.31 -15.92 -4.09
N ASP A 92 -6.42 -16.85 -3.74
CA ASP A 92 -4.98 -16.70 -3.92
C ASP A 92 -4.61 -16.61 -5.41
N GLN A 93 -5.23 -17.43 -6.27
CA GLN A 93 -5.04 -17.35 -7.72
C GLN A 93 -5.49 -15.99 -8.29
N ASN A 94 -6.65 -15.50 -7.86
CA ASN A 94 -7.16 -14.20 -8.30
C ASN A 94 -6.27 -13.06 -7.82
N ARG A 95 -5.75 -13.14 -6.58
CA ARG A 95 -4.77 -12.17 -6.05
C ARG A 95 -3.51 -12.11 -6.93
N ILE A 96 -2.95 -13.26 -7.32
CA ILE A 96 -1.77 -13.32 -8.19
C ILE A 96 -2.09 -12.70 -9.56
N LYS A 97 -3.21 -13.08 -10.20
CA LYS A 97 -3.64 -12.50 -11.48
C LYS A 97 -3.77 -10.98 -11.42
N LEU A 98 -4.35 -10.45 -10.35
CA LEU A 98 -4.47 -9.00 -10.15
C LEU A 98 -3.10 -8.33 -9.94
N SER A 99 -2.21 -8.97 -9.19
CA SER A 99 -0.84 -8.51 -9.00
C SER A 99 -0.10 -8.42 -10.33
N ASP A 100 -0.12 -9.49 -11.14
CA ASP A 100 0.54 -9.54 -12.45
C ASP A 100 -0.04 -8.49 -13.40
N ARG A 101 -1.37 -8.34 -13.43
CA ARG A 101 -2.02 -7.26 -14.18
C ARG A 101 -1.55 -5.89 -13.73
N SER A 102 -1.41 -5.67 -12.43
CA SER A 102 -0.95 -4.38 -11.87
C SER A 102 0.51 -4.08 -12.20
N LEU A 103 1.33 -5.11 -12.40
CA LEU A 103 2.74 -5.00 -12.79
C LEU A 103 2.93 -4.85 -14.31
N SER A 104 1.88 -5.07 -15.11
CA SER A 104 1.95 -4.89 -16.56
C SER A 104 2.33 -3.46 -16.96
N ASP A 105 3.07 -3.33 -18.05
CA ASP A 105 3.47 -2.02 -18.60
C ASP A 105 2.27 -1.16 -18.99
N ALA A 106 1.20 -1.77 -19.50
CA ALA A 106 -0.02 -1.05 -19.84
C ALA A 106 -0.66 -0.42 -18.59
N ALA A 107 -0.77 -1.18 -17.49
CA ALA A 107 -1.27 -0.66 -16.22
C ALA A 107 -0.35 0.42 -15.66
N ARG A 108 0.97 0.24 -15.80
CA ARG A 108 1.97 1.24 -15.39
C ARG A 108 1.82 2.55 -16.15
N ARG A 109 1.73 2.51 -17.48
CA ARG A 109 1.58 3.71 -18.33
C ARG A 109 0.30 4.45 -18.01
N SER A 110 -0.83 3.73 -17.94
CA SER A 110 -2.13 4.31 -17.60
C SER A 110 -2.10 5.04 -16.24
N ARG A 111 -1.37 4.52 -15.25
CA ARG A 111 -1.20 5.20 -13.96
C ARG A 111 -0.33 6.46 -14.04
N ILE A 112 0.75 6.42 -14.82
CA ILE A 112 1.61 7.58 -15.02
C ILE A 112 0.78 8.71 -15.64
N GLU A 113 -0.01 8.40 -16.68
CA GLU A 113 -0.91 9.34 -17.34
C GLU A 113 -1.95 9.92 -16.37
N GLN A 114 -2.65 9.07 -15.61
CA GLN A 114 -3.62 9.54 -14.61
C GLN A 114 -2.98 10.42 -13.53
N LYS A 115 -1.77 10.08 -13.08
CA LYS A 115 -1.05 10.88 -12.08
C LYS A 115 -0.60 12.22 -12.64
N ALA A 116 -0.16 12.26 -13.90
CA ALA A 116 0.20 13.50 -14.58
C ALA A 116 -1.00 14.43 -14.72
N SER A 117 -2.15 13.90 -15.17
CA SER A 117 -3.41 14.66 -15.28
C SER A 117 -3.87 15.22 -13.92
N ARG A 118 -3.82 14.41 -12.85
CA ARG A 118 -4.15 14.91 -11.50
C ARG A 118 -3.19 15.99 -11.02
N LYS A 119 -1.89 15.87 -11.32
CA LYS A 119 -0.89 16.88 -10.95
C LYS A 119 -1.18 18.21 -11.65
N GLU A 120 -1.57 18.18 -12.92
CA GLU A 120 -1.97 19.36 -13.67
C GLU A 120 -3.23 20.01 -13.08
N GLU A 121 -4.24 19.21 -12.72
CA GLU A 121 -5.43 19.69 -12.00
C GLU A 121 -5.10 20.31 -10.63
N ASP A 122 -4.25 19.66 -9.84
CA ASP A 122 -3.80 20.16 -8.53
C ASP A 122 -3.01 21.47 -8.67
N GLU A 123 -2.14 21.59 -9.68
CA GLU A 123 -1.37 22.80 -9.97
C GLU A 123 -2.27 23.97 -10.38
N LEU A 124 -3.30 23.71 -11.20
CA LEU A 124 -4.33 24.70 -11.55
C LEU A 124 -5.10 25.16 -10.31
N HIS A 125 -5.48 24.23 -9.43
CA HIS A 125 -6.18 24.55 -8.19
C HIS A 125 -5.31 25.41 -7.25
N VAL A 126 -4.04 25.04 -7.06
CA VAL A 126 -3.09 25.82 -6.24
C VAL A 126 -2.84 27.20 -6.83
N SER A 127 -2.73 27.32 -8.15
CA SER A 127 -2.59 28.63 -8.82
C SER A 127 -3.79 29.53 -8.52
N MET A 128 -5.01 28.99 -8.66
CA MET A 128 -6.24 29.71 -8.37
C MET A 128 -6.35 30.11 -6.89
N GLU A 129 -6.01 29.22 -5.95
CA GLU A 129 -5.99 29.55 -4.53
C GLU A 129 -4.93 30.61 -4.19
N SER A 130 -3.75 30.54 -4.80
CA SER A 130 -2.69 31.55 -4.60
C SER A 130 -3.11 32.93 -5.12
N GLU A 131 -3.91 33.00 -6.18
CA GLU A 131 -4.51 34.25 -6.66
C GLU A 131 -5.59 34.79 -5.71
N MET A 132 -6.25 33.94 -4.93
CA MET A 132 -7.27 34.38 -3.96
C MET A 132 -6.67 34.85 -2.63
N TYR A 133 -5.51 34.30 -2.24
CA TYR A 133 -4.85 34.58 -0.96
C TYR A 133 -3.49 35.30 -1.09
N GLY A 134 -3.25 35.97 -2.23
CA GLY A 134 -2.04 36.76 -2.45
C GLY A 134 -1.89 37.90 -1.42
N ALA A 135 -0.63 38.21 -1.07
CA ALA A 135 -0.34 39.33 -0.18
C ALA A 135 -0.85 40.65 -0.80
N GLY A 136 -1.77 41.33 -0.10
CA GLY A 136 -2.34 42.62 -0.53
C GLY A 136 -3.69 42.55 -1.26
N ILE A 137 -4.40 41.41 -1.24
CA ILE A 137 -5.74 41.28 -1.87
C ILE A 137 -6.86 41.74 -0.93
N ALA A 138 -6.58 41.88 0.36
CA ALA A 138 -7.45 42.54 1.33
C ALA A 138 -6.83 43.87 1.77
N ASP A 139 -7.02 44.92 0.97
CA ASP A 139 -6.95 46.33 1.39
C ASP A 139 -7.92 47.17 0.52
#